data_AF-A0A7C1AFZ2-F1
#
_entry.id   AF-A0A7C1AFZ2-F1
#
_cell.length_a   1.000
_cell.length_b   1.000
_cell.length_c   1.000
_cell.angle_alpha   90.00
_cell.angle_beta   90.00
_cell.angle_gamma   90.00
#
_symmetry.space_group_name_H-M   'P 1'
#
loop_
_entity.id
_entity.type
_entity.pdbx_description
1 polymer ?
#
loop_
_entity_poly.entity_id
_entity_poly.type
_entity_poly.pdbx_seq_one_letter_code
_entity_poly.pdbx_strand_id
1 'polypeptide(L)'
;WGSVFVQDVLLPFRRKPLSPKEHIKWLRWSIFGVAVFIFLFSLLFKQTEYIIMFFNITGAIFIGGAGSVIIGGLYWKRGTTAGAWAGMIVGAMLAVGSIIIKQIHELAPFKNEILAYIASLNGTILSFFSATGAIIGYVVFSLVSGGKPYNLDKMLNRGKYAIKEDSTEVTSEPVKGLAALLGMGKDFNRRDRIIYMGIAIWTATLVAVFVIGTIYNLTVDVEDSWWVTFWKYYLWVFFIFGSVTTVWFTIGGIIDMRKMFDRLKRETIDETDDGRVFHDNES
;
A
#
# COMPACT_ATOMS: atom_id res chain seq x y z
N TRP A 1 4.43 -11.69 -3.08
CA TRP A 1 4.73 -12.41 -1.83
C TRP A 1 5.94 -13.33 -1.95
N GLY A 2 5.97 -14.30 -2.88
CA GLY A 2 7.11 -15.21 -3.00
C GLY A 2 8.45 -14.52 -3.34
N SER A 3 8.44 -13.58 -4.28
CA SER A 3 9.61 -12.74 -4.61
C SER A 3 10.00 -11.80 -3.47
N VAL A 4 9.02 -11.12 -2.86
CA VAL A 4 9.20 -10.25 -1.69
C VAL A 4 9.93 -10.98 -0.57
N PHE A 5 9.55 -12.22 -0.25
CA PHE A 5 10.27 -13.00 0.75
C PHE A 5 11.75 -13.21 0.38
N VAL A 6 12.03 -13.55 -0.89
CA VAL A 6 13.42 -13.76 -1.33
C VAL A 6 14.21 -12.46 -1.29
N GLN A 7 13.64 -11.37 -1.79
CA GLN A 7 14.31 -10.08 -1.96
C GLN A 7 14.46 -9.31 -0.65
N ASP A 8 13.44 -9.30 0.19
CA ASP A 8 13.36 -8.41 1.36
C ASP A 8 13.69 -9.14 2.67
N VAL A 9 13.66 -10.48 2.67
CA VAL A 9 13.97 -11.29 3.86
C VAL A 9 15.17 -12.19 3.62
N LEU A 10 15.17 -13.04 2.59
CA LEU A 10 16.25 -14.01 2.42
C LEU A 10 17.58 -13.33 2.06
N LEU A 11 17.58 -12.43 1.06
CA LEU A 11 18.78 -11.77 0.58
C LEU A 11 19.43 -10.83 1.63
N PRO A 12 18.69 -9.96 2.34
CA PRO A 12 19.30 -9.02 3.29
C PRO A 12 19.91 -9.72 4.51
N PHE A 13 19.30 -10.82 4.96
CA PHE A 13 19.84 -11.63 6.06
C PHE A 13 21.02 -12.52 5.62
N ARG A 14 21.19 -12.73 4.30
CA ARG A 14 22.25 -13.58 3.77
C ARG A 14 23.50 -12.76 3.46
N ARG A 15 24.57 -13.05 4.20
CA ARG A 15 25.88 -12.40 4.05
C ARG A 15 26.55 -12.63 2.68
N LYS A 16 26.23 -13.73 1.99
CA LYS A 16 26.81 -14.09 0.68
C LYS A 16 25.76 -13.98 -0.43
N PRO A 17 26.07 -13.34 -1.58
CA PRO A 17 25.15 -13.25 -2.70
C PRO A 17 24.76 -14.65 -3.20
N LEU A 18 23.54 -14.79 -3.70
CA LEU A 18 23.05 -16.02 -4.30
C LEU A 18 23.53 -16.11 -5.74
N SER A 19 24.00 -17.29 -6.16
CA SER A 19 24.16 -17.53 -7.60
C SER A 19 22.79 -17.50 -8.30
N PRO A 20 22.70 -17.16 -9.60
CA PRO A 20 21.42 -17.09 -10.32
C PRO A 20 20.59 -18.39 -10.23
N LYS A 21 21.26 -19.55 -10.27
CA LYS A 21 20.60 -20.87 -10.14
C LYS A 21 20.00 -21.08 -8.76
N GLU A 22 20.72 -20.70 -7.70
CA GLU A 22 20.19 -20.78 -6.34
C GLU A 22 19.08 -19.77 -6.11
N HIS A 23 19.18 -18.57 -6.68
CA HIS A 23 18.13 -17.56 -6.61
C HIS A 23 16.79 -18.10 -7.14
N ILE A 24 16.80 -18.69 -8.34
CA ILE A 24 15.60 -19.29 -8.93
C ILE A 24 15.08 -20.46 -8.07
N LYS A 25 15.98 -21.26 -7.49
CA LYS A 25 15.59 -22.35 -6.58
C LYS A 25 14.85 -21.82 -5.36
N TRP A 26 15.36 -20.79 -4.69
CA TRP A 26 14.71 -20.17 -3.54
C TRP A 26 13.38 -19.52 -3.90
N LEU A 27 13.29 -18.90 -5.08
CA LEU A 27 12.03 -18.34 -5.58
C LEU A 27 10.95 -19.43 -5.74
N ARG A 28 11.31 -20.59 -6.31
CA ARG A 28 10.37 -21.72 -6.46
C ARG A 28 9.92 -22.29 -5.11
N TRP A 29 10.85 -22.45 -4.16
CA TRP A 29 10.52 -22.90 -2.81
C TRP A 29 9.64 -21.91 -2.05
N SER A 30 9.89 -20.62 -2.23
CA SER A 30 9.07 -19.55 -1.67
C SER A 30 7.64 -19.60 -2.21
N ILE A 31 7.47 -19.75 -3.54
CA ILE A 31 6.15 -19.91 -4.17
C ILE A 31 5.44 -21.16 -3.64
N PHE A 32 6.14 -22.29 -3.54
CA PHE A 32 5.58 -23.52 -2.99
C PHE A 32 5.14 -23.35 -1.53
N GLY A 33 5.96 -22.70 -0.69
CA GLY A 33 5.61 -22.41 0.70
C GLY A 33 4.38 -21.53 0.83
N VAL A 34 4.26 -20.49 -0.01
CA VAL A 34 3.05 -19.64 -0.06
C VAL A 34 1.82 -20.46 -0.46
N ALA A 35 1.95 -21.37 -1.43
CA ALA A 35 0.84 -22.23 -1.85
C ALA A 35 0.38 -23.17 -0.72
N VAL A 36 1.33 -23.80 0.00
CA VAL A 36 1.03 -24.65 1.16
C VAL A 36 0.34 -23.85 2.27
N PHE A 37 0.85 -22.65 2.57
CA PHE A 37 0.24 -21.78 3.58
C PHE A 37 -1.21 -21.42 3.20
N ILE A 38 -1.46 -20.96 1.96
CA ILE A 38 -2.81 -20.62 1.50
C ILE A 38 -3.72 -21.84 1.61
N PHE A 39 -3.27 -23.01 1.18
CA PHE A 39 -4.07 -24.24 1.28
C PHE A 39 -4.46 -24.57 2.73
N LEU A 40 -3.49 -24.57 3.65
CA LEU A 40 -3.77 -24.84 5.07
C LEU A 40 -4.64 -23.75 5.70
N PHE A 41 -4.37 -22.48 5.39
CA PHE A 41 -5.18 -21.37 5.88
C PHE A 41 -6.63 -21.49 5.40
N SER A 42 -6.85 -21.80 4.11
CA SER A 42 -8.19 -22.01 3.56
C SER A 42 -8.92 -23.22 4.18
N LEU A 43 -8.21 -24.25 4.63
CA LEU A 43 -8.81 -25.40 5.31
C LEU A 43 -9.14 -25.14 6.79
N LEU A 44 -8.27 -24.41 7.49
CA LEU A 44 -8.33 -24.28 8.95
C LEU A 44 -9.02 -22.98 9.42
N PHE A 45 -8.92 -21.91 8.63
CA PHE A 45 -9.44 -20.61 9.02
C PHE A 45 -10.93 -20.51 8.72
N LYS A 46 -11.73 -20.38 9.78
CA LYS A 46 -13.16 -20.06 9.65
C LYS A 46 -13.34 -18.55 9.63
N GLN A 47 -13.80 -18.04 8.49
CA GLN A 47 -14.15 -16.63 8.35
C GLN A 47 -15.39 -16.31 9.19
N THR A 48 -15.28 -15.35 10.11
CA THR A 48 -16.35 -14.93 11.03
C THR A 48 -17.09 -13.67 10.56
N GLU A 49 -16.64 -13.03 9.48
CA GLU A 49 -17.20 -11.78 8.97
C GLU A 49 -17.51 -11.84 7.49
N TYR A 50 -18.26 -10.86 6.97
CA TYR A 50 -18.37 -10.67 5.52
C TYR A 50 -17.02 -10.40 4.89
N ILE A 51 -16.82 -10.87 3.65
CA ILE A 51 -15.53 -10.85 2.95
C ILE A 51 -14.86 -9.47 2.93
N ILE A 52 -15.63 -8.40 2.71
CA ILE A 52 -15.11 -7.03 2.69
C ILE A 52 -14.63 -6.60 4.09
N MET A 53 -15.37 -6.92 5.14
CA MET A 53 -14.99 -6.57 6.52
C MET A 53 -13.74 -7.33 6.95
N PHE A 54 -13.65 -8.61 6.57
CA PHE A 54 -12.45 -9.42 6.77
C PHE A 54 -11.23 -8.84 6.04
N PHE A 55 -11.37 -8.43 4.77
CA PHE A 55 -10.28 -7.77 4.04
C PHE A 55 -9.89 -6.42 4.65
N ASN A 56 -10.85 -5.65 5.18
CA ASN A 56 -10.55 -4.38 5.85
C ASN A 56 -9.69 -4.58 7.10
N ILE A 57 -10.07 -5.50 8.00
CA ILE A 57 -9.31 -5.72 9.25
C ILE A 57 -7.95 -6.37 8.99
N THR A 58 -7.87 -7.36 8.08
CA THR A 58 -6.59 -7.98 7.70
C THR A 58 -5.68 -7.01 6.95
N GLY A 59 -6.25 -6.16 6.08
CA GLY A 59 -5.51 -5.08 5.42
C GLY A 59 -4.94 -4.08 6.41
N ALA A 60 -5.65 -3.78 7.50
CA ALA A 60 -5.17 -2.88 8.55
C ALA A 60 -3.91 -3.36 9.29
N ILE A 61 -3.63 -4.68 9.30
CA ILE A 61 -2.38 -5.25 9.84
C ILE A 61 -1.16 -4.58 9.20
N PHE A 62 -1.25 -4.31 7.89
CA PHE A 62 -0.17 -3.72 7.12
C PHE A 62 -0.41 -2.24 6.80
N ILE A 63 -1.57 -1.89 6.25
CA ILE A 63 -1.85 -0.58 5.66
C ILE A 63 -1.74 0.54 6.69
N GLY A 64 -2.22 0.33 7.92
CA GLY A 64 -2.17 1.34 8.97
C GLY A 64 -0.74 1.78 9.30
N GLY A 65 0.13 0.80 9.54
CA GLY A 65 1.55 1.02 9.83
C GLY A 65 2.34 1.47 8.60
N ALA A 66 2.30 0.70 7.51
CA ALA A 66 3.09 0.95 6.32
C ALA A 66 2.70 2.27 5.65
N GLY A 67 1.40 2.59 5.59
CA GLY A 67 0.93 3.87 5.09
C GLY A 67 1.47 5.05 5.89
N SER A 68 1.48 4.94 7.22
CA SER A 68 2.06 5.95 8.11
C SER A 68 3.56 6.16 7.85
N VAL A 69 4.30 5.07 7.66
CA VAL A 69 5.74 5.09 7.38
C VAL A 69 6.05 5.69 6.01
N ILE A 70 5.29 5.33 4.97
CA ILE A 70 5.49 5.85 3.62
C ILE A 70 5.22 7.36 3.58
N ILE A 71 4.05 7.79 4.08
CA ILE A 71 3.68 9.20 4.10
C ILE A 71 4.66 9.98 4.97
N GLY A 72 4.97 9.45 6.16
CA GLY A 72 5.89 10.06 7.09
C GLY A 72 7.31 10.19 6.55
N GLY A 73 7.85 9.14 5.91
CA GLY A 73 9.20 9.13 5.33
C GLY A 73 9.37 10.04 4.12
N LEU A 74 8.29 10.27 3.34
CA LEU A 74 8.33 11.11 2.15
C LEU A 74 8.01 12.58 2.39
N TYR A 75 7.24 12.89 3.45
CA TYR A 75 6.69 14.23 3.66
C TYR A 75 6.89 14.81 5.06
N TRP A 76 7.30 14.00 6.06
CA TRP A 76 7.44 14.49 7.43
C TRP A 76 8.89 14.39 7.94
N LYS A 77 9.56 15.54 7.98
CA LYS A 77 10.97 15.67 8.43
C LYS A 77 11.27 15.18 9.84
N ARG A 78 10.24 14.91 10.66
CA ARG A 78 10.36 14.41 12.03
C ARG A 78 10.04 12.91 12.15
N GLY A 79 9.75 12.22 11.05
CA GLY A 79 9.59 10.77 11.05
C GLY A 79 10.88 10.10 11.50
N THR A 80 10.77 9.12 12.42
CA THR A 80 11.92 8.36 12.90
C THR A 80 11.71 6.86 12.72
N THR A 81 12.81 6.10 12.71
CA THR A 81 12.76 4.63 12.65
C THR A 81 12.00 4.06 13.86
N ALA A 82 12.13 4.67 15.04
CA ALA A 82 11.38 4.27 16.24
C ALA A 82 9.87 4.48 16.06
N GLY A 83 9.47 5.62 15.50
CA GLY A 83 8.07 5.86 15.11
C GLY A 83 7.57 4.85 14.08
N ALA A 84 8.38 4.53 13.08
CA ALA A 84 8.02 3.52 12.07
C ALA A 84 7.74 2.15 12.69
N TRP A 85 8.63 1.66 13.56
CA TRP A 85 8.41 0.41 14.29
C TRP A 85 7.17 0.46 15.19
N ALA A 86 6.98 1.56 15.93
CA ALA A 86 5.83 1.72 16.81
C ALA A 86 4.52 1.67 16.01
N GLY A 87 4.41 2.39 14.90
CA GLY A 87 3.23 2.39 14.05
C GLY A 87 2.92 1.00 13.47
N MET A 88 3.94 0.29 12.98
CA MET A 88 3.80 -1.08 12.47
C MET A 88 3.32 -2.06 13.55
N ILE A 89 3.97 -2.03 14.72
CA ILE A 89 3.64 -2.93 15.83
C ILE A 89 2.24 -2.64 16.37
N VAL A 90 1.91 -1.38 16.63
CA VAL A 90 0.59 -1.00 17.16
C VAL A 90 -0.52 -1.37 16.18
N GLY A 91 -0.37 -1.05 14.89
CA GLY A 91 -1.34 -1.41 13.87
C GLY A 91 -1.57 -2.92 13.75
N ALA A 92 -0.48 -3.70 13.69
CA ALA A 92 -0.54 -5.15 13.61
C ALA A 92 -1.17 -5.77 14.88
N MET A 93 -0.76 -5.31 16.06
CA MET A 93 -1.27 -5.83 17.33
C MET A 93 -2.74 -5.52 17.54
N LEU A 94 -3.21 -4.32 17.19
CA LEU A 94 -4.63 -3.97 17.29
C LEU A 94 -5.47 -4.79 16.30
N ALA A 95 -5.02 -4.94 15.05
CA ALA A 95 -5.76 -5.68 14.04
C ALA A 95 -5.80 -7.19 14.37
N VAL A 96 -4.65 -7.81 14.63
CA VAL A 96 -4.56 -9.24 15.00
C VAL A 96 -5.25 -9.51 16.33
N GLY A 97 -5.05 -8.66 17.34
CA GLY A 97 -5.70 -8.78 18.63
C GLY A 97 -7.22 -8.73 18.52
N SER A 98 -7.76 -7.84 17.69
CA SER A 98 -9.21 -7.75 17.46
C SER A 98 -9.77 -9.00 16.77
N ILE A 99 -9.05 -9.56 15.78
CA ILE A 99 -9.43 -10.83 15.13
C ILE A 99 -9.46 -11.98 16.15
N ILE A 100 -8.42 -12.09 16.98
CA ILE A 100 -8.34 -13.14 18.02
C ILE A 100 -9.47 -12.98 19.04
N ILE A 101 -9.72 -11.77 19.53
CA ILE A 101 -10.81 -11.48 20.47
C ILE A 101 -12.15 -11.92 19.87
N LYS A 102 -12.44 -11.60 18.60
CA LYS A 102 -13.67 -12.05 17.93
C LYS A 102 -13.76 -13.57 17.85
N GLN A 103 -12.68 -14.25 17.43
CA GLN A 103 -12.68 -15.71 17.34
C GLN A 103 -12.91 -16.39 18.69
N ILE A 104 -12.31 -15.88 19.76
CA ILE A 104 -12.54 -16.41 21.12
C ILE A 104 -13.99 -16.15 21.55
N HIS A 105 -14.53 -14.96 21.30
CA HIS A 105 -15.90 -14.62 21.68
C HIS A 105 -16.94 -15.52 20.99
N GLU A 106 -16.72 -15.88 19.73
CA GLU A 106 -17.54 -16.84 18.98
C GLU A 106 -17.50 -18.26 19.58
N LEU A 107 -16.36 -18.68 20.14
CA LEU A 107 -16.23 -19.98 20.81
C LEU A 107 -16.78 -19.97 22.23
N ALA A 108 -16.52 -18.89 22.97
CA ALA A 108 -16.90 -18.70 24.36
C ALA A 108 -17.12 -17.19 24.62
N PRO A 109 -18.37 -16.73 24.70
CA PRO A 109 -18.67 -15.32 24.91
C PRO A 109 -18.02 -14.77 26.18
N PHE A 110 -17.29 -13.67 26.03
CA PHE A 110 -16.64 -12.98 27.14
C PHE A 110 -17.66 -12.40 28.12
N LYS A 111 -17.42 -12.58 29.43
CA LYS A 111 -18.17 -11.88 30.48
C LYS A 111 -17.66 -10.45 30.74
N ASN A 112 -16.44 -10.15 30.33
CA ASN A 112 -15.86 -8.81 30.46
C ASN A 112 -16.50 -7.87 29.41
N GLU A 113 -17.10 -6.78 29.86
CA GLU A 113 -17.85 -5.84 29.00
C GLU A 113 -16.98 -5.22 27.91
N ILE A 114 -15.71 -4.91 28.19
CA ILE A 114 -14.79 -4.30 27.22
C ILE A 114 -14.46 -5.30 26.11
N LEU A 115 -14.11 -6.53 26.46
CA LEU A 115 -13.78 -7.57 25.48
C LEU A 115 -15.02 -7.99 24.66
N ALA A 116 -16.19 -8.05 25.29
CA ALA A 116 -17.45 -8.31 24.60
C ALA A 116 -17.81 -7.17 23.63
N TYR A 117 -17.60 -5.91 24.03
CA TYR A 117 -17.79 -4.75 23.16
C TYR A 117 -16.84 -4.77 21.97
N ILE A 118 -15.53 -5.00 22.17
CA ILE A 118 -14.57 -5.10 21.07
C ILE A 118 -14.97 -6.23 20.10
N ALA A 119 -15.41 -7.38 20.62
CA ALA A 119 -15.83 -8.51 19.81
C ALA A 119 -17.09 -8.22 18.96
N SER A 120 -18.00 -7.37 19.46
CA SER A 120 -19.24 -7.02 18.75
C SER A 120 -19.03 -6.02 17.61
N LEU A 121 -17.92 -5.29 17.58
CA LEU A 121 -17.57 -4.39 16.48
C LEU A 121 -17.25 -5.15 15.19
N ASN A 122 -17.67 -4.63 14.05
CA ASN A 122 -17.32 -5.21 12.75
C ASN A 122 -15.87 -4.87 12.32
N GLY A 123 -15.34 -5.63 11.38
CA GLY A 123 -13.98 -5.55 10.89
C GLY A 123 -13.63 -4.21 10.27
N THR A 124 -14.61 -3.50 9.68
CA THR A 124 -14.39 -2.13 9.18
C THR A 124 -14.11 -1.15 10.32
N ILE A 125 -14.91 -1.17 11.39
CA ILE A 125 -14.71 -0.31 12.56
C ILE A 125 -13.38 -0.64 13.24
N LEU A 126 -13.08 -1.93 13.41
CA LEU A 126 -11.82 -2.39 13.99
C LEU A 126 -10.61 -1.99 13.14
N SER A 127 -10.75 -2.01 11.80
CA SER A 127 -9.70 -1.57 10.88
C SER A 127 -9.40 -0.08 11.03
N PHE A 128 -10.45 0.75 11.23
CA PHE A 128 -10.32 2.18 11.47
C PHE A 128 -9.55 2.46 12.76
N PHE A 129 -9.91 1.80 13.87
CA PHE A 129 -9.18 1.97 15.14
C PHE A 129 -7.75 1.45 15.07
N SER A 130 -7.51 0.35 14.37
CA SER A 130 -6.16 -0.21 14.17
C SER A 130 -5.29 0.76 13.37
N ALA A 131 -5.80 1.33 12.29
CA ALA A 131 -5.10 2.33 11.49
C ALA A 131 -4.86 3.63 12.27
N THR A 132 -5.85 4.11 13.02
CA THR A 132 -5.73 5.29 13.88
C THR A 132 -4.68 5.09 14.95
N GLY A 133 -4.70 3.93 15.62
CA GLY A 133 -3.68 3.55 16.61
C GLY A 133 -2.28 3.49 16.01
N ALA A 134 -2.13 2.95 14.80
CA ALA A 134 -0.86 2.93 14.08
C ALA A 134 -0.33 4.34 13.79
N ILE A 135 -1.19 5.24 13.31
CA ILE A 135 -0.83 6.64 13.03
C ILE A 135 -0.43 7.37 14.32
N ILE A 136 -1.21 7.20 15.39
CA ILE A 136 -0.91 7.80 16.70
C ILE A 136 0.43 7.27 17.23
N GLY A 137 0.63 5.95 17.20
CA GLY A 137 1.89 5.32 17.60
C GLY A 137 3.07 5.86 16.80
N TYR A 138 2.92 5.96 15.48
CA TYR A 138 3.94 6.55 14.60
C TYR A 138 4.28 7.98 14.99
N VAL A 139 3.28 8.84 15.16
CA VAL A 139 3.48 10.27 15.49
C VAL A 139 4.08 10.43 16.89
N VAL A 140 3.52 9.78 17.91
CA VAL A 140 3.96 9.90 19.30
C VAL A 140 5.41 9.43 19.44
N PHE A 141 5.75 8.23 18.94
CA PHE A 141 7.11 7.72 19.07
C PHE A 141 8.10 8.48 18.19
N SER A 142 7.68 9.01 17.04
CA SER A 142 8.54 9.90 16.24
C SER A 142 8.89 11.19 17.01
N LEU A 143 7.94 11.77 17.74
CA LEU A 143 8.18 12.97 18.54
C LEU A 143 8.97 12.69 19.82
N VAL A 144 8.65 11.60 20.53
CA VAL A 144 9.29 11.23 21.81
C VAL A 144 10.72 10.75 21.60
N SER A 145 11.02 10.05 20.50
CA SER A 145 12.39 9.60 20.20
C SER A 145 13.38 10.74 19.93
N GLY A 146 12.92 11.99 19.88
CA GLY A 146 13.79 13.17 19.87
C GLY A 146 14.65 13.31 18.60
N GLY A 147 14.26 12.65 17.50
CA GLY A 147 14.98 12.73 16.23
C GLY A 147 15.10 14.17 15.74
N LYS A 148 16.32 14.62 15.46
CA LYS A 148 16.54 15.93 14.83
C LYS A 148 15.84 15.94 13.46
N PRO A 149 15.21 17.06 13.06
CA PRO A 149 14.61 17.16 11.74
C PRO A 149 15.61 16.75 10.65
N TYR A 150 15.28 15.74 9.86
CA TYR A 150 16.14 15.25 8.80
C TYR A 150 15.88 16.04 7.50
N ASN A 151 16.93 16.27 6.72
CA ASN A 151 16.83 17.00 5.47
C ASN A 151 16.30 16.10 4.35
N LEU A 152 14.99 15.93 4.33
CA LEU A 152 14.29 15.12 3.32
C LEU A 152 14.55 15.61 1.89
N ASP A 153 14.68 16.92 1.68
CA ASP A 153 14.96 17.45 0.35
C ASP A 153 16.33 16.98 -0.16
N LYS A 154 17.32 16.85 0.72
CA LYS A 154 18.62 16.28 0.35
C LYS A 154 18.53 14.78 0.03
N MET A 155 17.78 14.02 0.81
CA MET A 155 17.63 12.58 0.62
C MET A 155 16.85 12.21 -0.64
N LEU A 156 15.85 13.02 -0.98
CA LEU A 156 14.95 12.78 -2.09
C LEU A 156 15.31 13.61 -3.33
N ASN A 157 16.51 14.20 -3.34
CA ASN A 157 17.02 15.04 -4.43
C ASN A 157 16.02 16.12 -4.88
N ARG A 158 15.42 16.85 -3.94
CA ARG A 158 14.41 17.89 -4.19
C ARG A 158 15.02 19.30 -4.09
N GLY A 159 14.39 20.24 -4.79
CA GLY A 159 14.74 21.66 -4.72
C GLY A 159 16.21 21.90 -5.04
N LYS A 160 16.96 22.48 -4.09
CA LYS A 160 18.39 22.79 -4.27
C LYS A 160 19.31 21.56 -4.36
N TYR A 161 18.81 20.36 -4.08
CA TYR A 161 19.55 19.10 -4.16
C TYR A 161 19.15 18.26 -5.39
N ALA A 162 18.37 18.82 -6.30
CA ALA A 162 17.98 18.11 -7.52
C ALA A 162 19.19 17.75 -8.39
N ILE A 163 19.27 16.49 -8.78
CA ILE A 163 20.31 15.96 -9.68
C ILE A 163 19.92 16.33 -11.11
N LYS A 164 20.81 17.03 -11.82
CA LYS A 164 20.55 17.54 -13.18
C LYS A 164 20.33 16.42 -14.22
N GLU A 165 20.88 15.23 -14.00
CA GLU A 165 20.72 14.06 -14.87
C GLU A 165 19.36 13.34 -14.67
N ASP A 166 18.78 13.41 -13.46
CA ASP A 166 17.44 12.89 -13.19
C ASP A 166 16.33 13.86 -13.63
N SER A 167 16.66 15.15 -13.80
CA SER A 167 15.75 16.13 -14.38
C SER A 167 15.79 16.04 -15.90
N THR A 168 14.75 15.44 -16.49
CA THR A 168 14.37 15.69 -17.88
C THR A 168 14.43 17.20 -18.16
N GLU A 169 15.13 17.58 -19.22
CA GLU A 169 15.67 18.92 -19.46
C GLU A 169 14.73 20.13 -19.18
N VAL A 170 15.39 21.22 -18.72
CA VAL A 170 14.99 22.65 -18.78
C VAL A 170 14.14 23.22 -17.63
N THR A 171 14.86 23.95 -16.75
CA THR A 171 14.42 25.06 -15.86
C THR A 171 13.04 24.94 -15.21
N SER A 172 13.06 24.64 -13.91
CA SER A 172 11.91 24.65 -13.01
C SER A 172 11.38 26.07 -12.78
N GLU A 173 10.50 26.57 -13.65
CA GLU A 173 9.48 27.51 -13.18
C GLU A 173 8.40 26.72 -12.42
N PRO A 174 8.05 27.10 -11.19
CA PRO A 174 7.00 26.42 -10.45
C PRO A 174 5.71 26.49 -11.26
N VAL A 175 5.13 25.33 -11.57
CA VAL A 175 3.79 25.25 -12.17
C VAL A 175 2.84 26.04 -11.28
N LYS A 176 2.00 26.90 -11.86
CA LYS A 176 1.08 27.77 -11.13
C LYS A 176 -0.36 27.25 -11.22
N GLY A 177 -1.16 27.52 -10.20
CA GLY A 177 -2.60 27.23 -10.18
C GLY A 177 -2.95 25.76 -9.93
N LEU A 178 -4.11 25.32 -10.43
CA LEU A 178 -4.66 23.98 -10.19
C LEU A 178 -3.74 22.85 -10.66
N ALA A 179 -2.93 23.08 -11.70
CA ALA A 179 -1.95 22.12 -12.20
C ALA A 179 -0.80 21.86 -11.20
N ALA A 180 -0.46 22.85 -10.36
CA ALA A 180 0.51 22.70 -9.28
C ALA A 180 -0.04 21.86 -8.13
N LEU A 181 -1.30 22.09 -7.77
CA LEU A 181 -2.03 21.32 -6.76
C LEU A 181 -2.18 19.85 -7.17
N LEU A 182 -2.38 19.63 -8.47
CA LEU A 182 -2.48 18.31 -9.10
C LEU A 182 -1.10 17.73 -9.47
N GLY A 183 0.03 18.37 -9.12
CA GLY A 183 1.36 17.82 -9.38
C GLY A 183 1.67 17.53 -10.87
N MET A 184 0.93 18.13 -11.80
CA MET A 184 1.13 17.91 -13.24
C MET A 184 2.32 18.73 -13.72
N GLY A 185 3.49 18.08 -13.73
CA GLY A 185 4.71 18.61 -14.33
C GLY A 185 4.67 18.65 -15.86
N LYS A 186 5.71 19.23 -16.47
CA LYS A 186 5.88 19.23 -17.93
C LYS A 186 6.20 17.84 -18.49
N ASP A 187 6.59 16.88 -17.64
CA ASP A 187 6.91 15.50 -18.02
C ASP A 187 5.70 14.70 -18.53
N PHE A 188 4.48 15.19 -18.27
CA PHE A 188 3.27 14.53 -18.75
C PHE A 188 3.02 14.84 -20.22
N ASN A 189 3.05 13.80 -21.06
CA ASN A 189 2.57 13.89 -22.43
C ASN A 189 1.02 14.03 -22.45
N ARG A 190 0.43 14.33 -23.62
CA ARG A 190 -1.03 14.56 -23.73
C ARG A 190 -1.87 13.37 -23.26
N ARG A 191 -1.43 12.13 -23.51
CA ARG A 191 -2.14 10.91 -23.08
C ARG A 191 -2.03 10.73 -21.57
N ASP A 192 -0.85 10.95 -21.01
CA ASP A 192 -0.61 10.84 -19.57
C ASP A 192 -1.47 11.85 -18.79
N ARG A 193 -1.62 13.08 -19.30
CA ARG A 193 -2.50 14.09 -18.68
C ARG A 193 -3.95 13.67 -18.65
N ILE A 194 -4.45 13.05 -19.73
CA ILE A 194 -5.84 12.58 -19.79
C ILE A 194 -6.06 11.46 -18.77
N ILE A 195 -5.13 10.49 -18.70
CA ILE A 195 -5.22 9.39 -17.75
C ILE A 195 -5.15 9.92 -16.32
N TYR A 196 -4.19 10.79 -16.03
CA TYR A 196 -4.00 11.40 -14.72
C TYR A 196 -5.23 12.18 -14.28
N MET A 197 -5.74 13.07 -15.13
CA MET A 197 -6.94 13.86 -14.84
C MET A 197 -8.17 12.96 -14.69
N GLY A 198 -8.29 11.92 -15.51
CA GLY A 198 -9.37 10.93 -15.40
C GLY A 198 -9.38 10.25 -14.03
N ILE A 199 -8.21 9.80 -13.55
CA ILE A 199 -8.07 9.18 -12.22
C ILE A 199 -8.33 10.20 -11.10
N ALA A 200 -7.84 11.44 -11.24
CA ALA A 200 -8.04 12.49 -10.25
C ALA A 200 -9.52 12.86 -10.12
N ILE A 201 -10.22 13.08 -11.24
CA ILE A 201 -11.67 13.34 -11.28
C ILE A 201 -12.43 12.15 -10.71
N TRP A 202 -12.12 10.93 -11.14
CA TRP A 202 -12.74 9.72 -10.61
C TRP A 202 -12.63 9.62 -9.09
N THR A 203 -11.42 9.84 -8.56
CA THR A 203 -11.16 9.84 -7.11
C THR A 203 -11.95 10.93 -6.41
N ALA A 204 -11.95 12.16 -6.93
CA ALA A 204 -12.72 13.26 -6.38
C ALA A 204 -14.23 13.00 -6.40
N THR A 205 -14.76 12.38 -7.47
CA THR A 205 -16.16 11.95 -7.57
C THR A 205 -16.48 10.91 -6.50
N LEU A 206 -15.65 9.89 -6.31
CA LEU A 206 -15.87 8.89 -5.25
C LEU A 206 -15.87 9.52 -3.85
N VAL A 207 -14.94 10.45 -3.59
CA VAL A 207 -14.89 11.21 -2.32
C VAL A 207 -16.15 12.05 -2.16
N ALA A 208 -16.60 12.76 -3.20
CA ALA A 208 -17.81 13.57 -3.15
C ALA A 208 -19.06 12.71 -2.88
N VAL A 209 -19.21 11.59 -3.61
CA VAL A 209 -20.31 10.62 -3.39
C VAL A 209 -20.28 10.10 -1.96
N PHE A 210 -19.10 9.76 -1.43
CA PHE A 210 -18.96 9.29 -0.05
C PHE A 210 -19.34 10.37 0.97
N VAL A 211 -18.81 11.58 0.85
CA VAL A 211 -19.08 12.69 1.78
C VAL A 211 -20.54 13.11 1.74
N ILE A 212 -21.08 13.34 0.55
CA ILE A 212 -22.48 13.75 0.35
C ILE A 212 -23.42 12.63 0.82
N GLY A 213 -23.15 11.38 0.44
CA GLY A 213 -23.94 10.23 0.86
C GLY A 213 -23.92 10.04 2.38
N THR A 214 -22.77 10.23 3.01
CA THR A 214 -22.65 10.16 4.48
C THR A 214 -23.44 11.27 5.16
N ILE A 215 -23.30 12.52 4.71
CA ILE A 215 -24.09 13.65 5.25
C ILE A 215 -25.58 13.38 5.09
N TYR A 216 -26.01 12.98 3.89
CA TYR A 216 -27.40 12.68 3.60
C TYR A 216 -27.95 11.60 4.54
N ASN A 217 -27.24 10.49 4.69
CA ASN A 217 -27.62 9.37 5.57
C ASN A 217 -27.62 9.72 7.06
N LEU A 218 -26.85 10.72 7.50
CA LEU A 218 -26.88 11.20 8.88
C LEU A 218 -28.00 12.22 9.13
N THR A 219 -28.52 12.86 8.08
CA THR A 219 -29.57 13.88 8.18
C THR A 219 -30.97 13.37 7.86
N VAL A 220 -31.07 12.32 7.04
CA VAL A 220 -32.32 11.74 6.54
C VAL A 220 -32.29 10.25 6.81
N ASP A 221 -33.43 9.70 7.23
CA ASP A 221 -33.59 8.25 7.35
C ASP A 221 -33.73 7.64 5.95
N VAL A 222 -32.67 6.98 5.48
CA VAL A 222 -32.58 6.42 4.14
C VAL A 222 -33.02 4.97 4.17
N GLU A 223 -34.05 4.64 3.40
CA GLU A 223 -34.54 3.27 3.30
C GLU A 223 -33.48 2.33 2.69
N ASP A 224 -33.38 1.10 3.21
CA ASP A 224 -32.44 0.07 2.75
C ASP A 224 -32.50 -0.20 1.24
N SER A 225 -33.66 -0.02 0.60
CA SER A 225 -33.85 -0.21 -0.84
C SER A 225 -32.99 0.76 -1.69
N TRP A 226 -32.76 1.98 -1.21
CA TRP A 226 -31.85 2.94 -1.83
C TRP A 226 -30.41 2.47 -1.75
N TRP A 227 -30.02 1.90 -0.61
CA TRP A 227 -28.68 1.37 -0.41
C TRP A 227 -28.39 0.20 -1.35
N VAL A 228 -29.34 -0.74 -1.49
CA VAL A 228 -29.24 -1.85 -2.44
C VAL A 228 -29.13 -1.34 -3.88
N THR A 229 -29.92 -0.33 -4.23
CA THR A 229 -29.89 0.28 -5.57
C THR A 229 -28.56 0.95 -5.85
N PHE A 230 -28.00 1.67 -4.88
CA PHE A 230 -26.67 2.26 -4.96
C PHE A 230 -25.59 1.19 -5.24
N TRP A 231 -25.55 0.12 -4.44
CA TRP A 231 -24.57 -0.95 -4.62
C TRP A 231 -24.72 -1.67 -5.95
N LYS A 232 -25.95 -1.86 -6.45
CA LYS A 232 -26.18 -2.41 -7.79
C LYS A 232 -25.47 -1.58 -8.86
N TYR A 233 -25.67 -0.26 -8.87
CA TYR A 233 -25.02 0.61 -9.85
C TYR A 233 -23.51 0.71 -9.64
N TYR A 234 -23.06 0.78 -8.38
CA TYR A 234 -21.64 0.75 -8.04
C TYR A 234 -20.95 -0.48 -8.65
N LEU A 235 -21.52 -1.68 -8.44
CA LEU A 235 -20.98 -2.92 -8.99
C LEU A 235 -20.95 -2.93 -10.53
N TRP A 236 -22.00 -2.42 -11.19
CA TRP A 236 -22.02 -2.31 -12.65
C TRP A 236 -20.94 -1.37 -13.19
N VAL A 237 -20.73 -0.21 -12.55
CA VAL A 237 -19.68 0.72 -12.94
C VAL A 237 -18.30 0.08 -12.80
N PHE A 238 -18.03 -0.58 -11.67
CA PHE A 238 -16.76 -1.28 -11.45
C PHE A 238 -16.58 -2.47 -12.39
N PHE A 239 -17.65 -3.19 -12.74
CA PHE A 239 -17.60 -4.29 -13.69
C PHE A 239 -17.22 -3.79 -15.10
N ILE A 240 -17.86 -2.72 -15.57
CA ILE A 240 -17.58 -2.13 -16.89
C ILE A 240 -16.14 -1.58 -16.90
N PHE A 241 -15.77 -0.79 -15.90
CA PHE A 241 -14.43 -0.21 -15.82
C PHE A 241 -13.35 -1.28 -15.69
N GLY A 242 -13.58 -2.29 -14.86
CA GLY A 242 -12.71 -3.45 -14.69
C GLY A 242 -12.54 -4.25 -15.99
N SER A 243 -13.62 -4.44 -16.75
CA SER A 243 -13.55 -5.12 -18.05
C SER A 243 -12.74 -4.34 -19.08
N VAL A 244 -12.99 -3.03 -19.20
CA VAL A 244 -12.26 -2.15 -20.14
C VAL A 244 -10.78 -2.09 -19.77
N THR A 245 -10.46 -1.86 -18.49
CA THR A 245 -9.07 -1.78 -18.01
C THR A 245 -8.35 -3.13 -18.15
N THR A 246 -9.03 -4.26 -17.92
CA THR A 246 -8.46 -5.59 -18.13
C THR A 246 -8.06 -5.79 -19.58
N VAL A 247 -8.94 -5.49 -20.54
CA VAL A 247 -8.63 -5.61 -21.97
C VAL A 247 -7.47 -4.67 -22.34
N TRP A 248 -7.54 -3.41 -21.91
CA TRP A 248 -6.52 -2.41 -22.21
C TRP A 248 -5.13 -2.80 -21.66
N PHE A 249 -5.04 -3.16 -20.37
CA PHE A 249 -3.78 -3.56 -19.74
C PHE A 249 -3.26 -4.90 -20.24
N THR A 250 -4.14 -5.82 -20.64
CA THR A 250 -3.70 -7.08 -21.27
C THR A 250 -3.02 -6.80 -22.60
N ILE A 251 -3.62 -5.97 -23.46
CA ILE A 251 -3.03 -5.60 -24.74
C ILE A 251 -1.71 -4.83 -24.55
N GLY A 252 -1.72 -3.81 -23.68
CA GLY A 252 -0.53 -3.02 -23.37
C GLY A 252 0.59 -3.86 -22.78
N GLY A 253 0.27 -4.72 -21.81
CA GLY A 253 1.22 -5.61 -21.17
C GLY A 253 1.86 -6.62 -22.14
N ILE A 254 1.09 -7.18 -23.08
CA ILE A 254 1.64 -8.06 -24.12
C ILE A 254 2.60 -7.29 -25.03
N ILE A 255 2.23 -6.07 -25.44
CA ILE A 255 3.08 -5.23 -26.31
C ILE A 255 4.39 -4.88 -25.60
N ASP A 256 4.32 -4.43 -24.35
CA ASP A 256 5.50 -4.02 -23.61
C ASP A 256 6.38 -5.21 -23.22
N MET A 257 5.79 -6.37 -22.93
CA MET A 257 6.53 -7.61 -22.75
C MET A 257 7.33 -7.99 -24.00
N ARG A 258 6.75 -7.85 -25.20
CA ARG A 258 7.48 -8.10 -26.47
C ARG A 258 8.64 -7.12 -26.63
N LYS A 259 8.42 -5.83 -26.40
CA LYS A 259 9.49 -4.81 -26.45
C LYS A 259 10.61 -5.12 -25.45
N MET A 260 10.26 -5.54 -24.23
CA MET A 260 11.22 -5.92 -23.20
C MET A 260 12.08 -7.10 -23.66
N PHE A 261 11.48 -8.17 -24.19
CA PHE A 261 12.23 -9.31 -24.73
C PHE A 261 13.14 -8.90 -25.90
N ASP A 262 12.68 -8.01 -26.77
CA ASP A 262 13.50 -7.53 -27.88
C ASP A 262 14.67 -6.65 -27.42
N ARG A 263 14.49 -5.89 -26.33
CA ARG A 263 15.58 -5.14 -25.69
C ARG A 263 16.58 -6.06 -25.00
N LEU A 264 16.11 -7.06 -24.26
CA LEU A 264 16.97 -8.06 -23.60
C LEU A 264 17.83 -8.86 -24.57
N LYS A 265 17.37 -9.09 -25.81
CA LYS A 265 18.19 -9.71 -26.87
C LYS A 265 19.37 -8.83 -27.31
N ARG A 266 19.33 -7.53 -27.05
CA ARG A 266 20.30 -6.53 -27.52
C ARG A 266 21.19 -5.99 -26.41
N GLU A 267 20.78 -6.13 -25.16
CA GLU A 267 21.55 -5.71 -23.98
C GLU A 267 22.59 -6.77 -23.64
N THR A 268 23.82 -6.35 -23.36
CA THR A 268 24.88 -7.22 -22.83
C THR A 268 24.65 -7.40 -21.33
N ILE A 269 24.45 -8.65 -20.89
CA ILE A 269 24.23 -8.97 -19.46
C ILE A 269 25.57 -8.85 -18.74
N ASP A 270 25.67 -7.92 -17.79
CA ASP A 270 26.74 -7.93 -16.80
C ASP A 270 26.41 -8.94 -15.70
N GLU A 271 27.13 -10.07 -15.67
CA GLU A 271 26.92 -11.11 -14.65
C GLU A 271 27.42 -10.70 -13.25
N THR A 272 28.12 -9.56 -13.14
CA THR A 272 28.65 -9.04 -11.87
C THR A 272 27.73 -8.03 -11.19
N ASP A 273 26.71 -7.53 -11.89
CA ASP A 273 25.66 -6.70 -11.32
C ASP A 273 24.69 -7.57 -10.50
N ASP A 274 24.98 -7.71 -9.21
CA ASP A 274 24.11 -8.40 -8.24
C ASP A 274 23.10 -7.44 -7.57
N GLY A 275 22.94 -6.22 -8.11
CA GLY A 275 22.06 -5.18 -7.59
C GLY A 275 22.53 -4.55 -6.28
N ARG A 276 23.76 -4.84 -5.83
CA ARG A 276 24.35 -4.22 -4.62
C ARG A 276 25.20 -3.02 -5.01
N VAL A 277 24.93 -1.88 -4.38
CA VAL A 277 25.81 -0.72 -4.43
C VAL A 277 26.97 -0.98 -3.47
N PHE A 278 28.14 -1.32 -3.99
CA PHE A 278 29.37 -1.32 -3.20
C PHE A 278 29.80 0.13 -3.04
N HIS A 279 29.67 0.68 -1.83
CA HIS A 279 30.41 1.88 -1.50
C HIS A 279 31.87 1.47 -1.40
N ASP A 280 32.67 1.84 -2.40
CA ASP A 280 34.11 1.90 -2.22
C ASP A 280 34.36 2.80 -1.02
N ASN A 281 34.90 2.20 0.05
CA ASN A 281 35.38 2.95 1.19
C ASN A 281 36.56 3.79 0.67
N GLU A 282 36.30 5.06 0.33
CA GLU A 282 37.35 6.06 0.21
C GLU A 282 38.06 6.12 1.57
N SER A 283 39.26 5.56 1.57
CA SER A 283 40.25 5.57 2.66
C SER A 283 40.80 6.96 2.90
#